data_AF-A0A919HSY1-F1
#
_entry.id   AF-A0A919HSY1-F1
#
_cell.length_a   1.000
_cell.length_b   1.000
_cell.length_c   1.000
_cell.angle_alpha   90.00
_cell.angle_beta   90.00
_cell.angle_gamma   90.00
#
_symmetry.space_group_name_H-M   'P 1'
#
loop_
_entity.id
_entity.type
_entity.pdbx_description
1 polymer ?
#
loop_
_entity_poly.entity_id
_entity_poly.type
_entity_poly.pdbx_seq_one_letter_code
_entity_poly.pdbx_strand_id
1 'polypeptide(L)'
;MVKVDEPDDDTACLMLRGLKSRYADHHGVHITDDAVRAAVTLSRRYLTGRQLPDKAVDLLDTASARLRMSLDTVPEPLTRMKAQLTALAMEKQALLEDIALGNSARGDRLAAIEQEEIRLILALDTLETQYGQELQLTEALLACRRDISRQAEISDLQTALIAVQQGNPLLGLDVDVRTVATVIADWTGVPLSSLMKDEQTELLSPEESLGKRVVGRGGPERYCPAPARRETGLTPENGPQGCSCWSGRAAPAKRKRRSPADALFGGEKALITINLSEYREPHTVSQLKGSPPGYVGYGGRDPDRGGAQTPLQRGAAR
;
A
#
# COMPACT_ATOMS: atom_id res chain seq x y z
N MET A 1 20.38 19.62 -25.00
CA MET A 1 19.77 19.29 -23.70
C MET A 1 20.86 18.76 -22.80
N VAL A 2 21.06 19.37 -21.63
CA VAL A 2 21.92 18.79 -20.59
C VAL A 2 21.15 17.60 -20.01
N LYS A 3 21.77 16.43 -19.99
CA LYS A 3 21.15 15.23 -19.40
C LYS A 3 21.22 15.38 -17.89
N VAL A 4 20.08 15.34 -17.22
CA VAL A 4 19.97 15.31 -15.77
C VAL A 4 19.55 13.89 -15.42
N ASP A 5 20.39 13.19 -14.65
CA ASP A 5 20.10 11.83 -14.21
C ASP A 5 19.21 11.85 -12.95
N GLU A 6 18.52 10.74 -12.70
CA GLU A 6 17.71 10.57 -11.48
C GLU A 6 18.61 10.61 -10.24
N PRO A 7 18.28 11.40 -9.20
CA PRO A 7 19.07 11.49 -7.99
C PRO A 7 19.07 10.16 -7.21
N ASP A 8 20.13 9.94 -6.42
CA ASP A 8 20.16 8.90 -5.41
C ASP A 8 19.20 9.19 -4.24
N ASP A 9 19.03 8.22 -3.33
CA ASP A 9 18.06 8.34 -2.24
C ASP A 9 18.41 9.48 -1.28
N ASP A 10 19.70 9.68 -0.99
CA ASP A 10 20.17 10.74 -0.08
C ASP A 10 19.95 12.13 -0.67
N THR A 11 20.27 12.31 -1.95
CA THR A 11 20.05 13.55 -2.68
C THR A 11 18.57 13.85 -2.81
N ALA A 12 17.74 12.85 -3.13
CA ALA A 12 16.29 13.00 -3.16
C ALA A 12 15.73 13.38 -1.79
N CYS A 13 16.19 12.75 -0.70
CA CYS A 13 15.81 13.12 0.66
C CYS A 13 16.17 14.58 0.97
N LEU A 14 17.37 15.03 0.59
CA LEU A 14 17.81 16.41 0.80
C LEU A 14 16.94 17.41 0.01
N MET A 15 16.61 17.08 -1.24
CA MET A 15 15.67 17.87 -2.05
C MET A 15 14.30 17.96 -1.38
N LEU A 16 13.73 16.85 -0.93
CA LEU A 16 12.43 16.83 -0.25
C LEU A 16 12.46 17.60 1.07
N ARG A 17 13.54 17.53 1.85
CA ARG A 17 13.71 18.35 3.08
C ARG A 17 13.66 19.84 2.78
N GLY A 18 14.23 20.28 1.66
CA GLY A 18 14.13 21.67 1.20
C GLY A 18 12.72 22.10 0.81
N LEU A 19 11.88 21.17 0.34
CA LEU A 19 10.50 21.42 -0.05
C LEU A 19 9.49 21.20 1.09
N LYS A 20 9.89 20.46 2.13
CA LYS A 20 9.07 20.01 3.25
C LYS A 20 8.26 21.13 3.90
N SER A 21 8.89 22.26 4.21
CA SER A 21 8.22 23.40 4.87
C SER A 21 7.07 23.95 4.02
N ARG A 22 7.29 24.10 2.71
CA ARG A 22 6.29 24.62 1.79
C ARG A 22 5.05 23.73 1.71
N TYR A 23 5.22 22.42 1.65
CA TYR A 23 4.09 21.47 1.63
C TYR A 23 3.40 21.38 2.99
N ALA A 24 4.17 21.37 4.08
CA ALA A 24 3.66 21.42 5.44
C ALA A 24 2.77 22.65 5.65
N ASP A 25 3.21 23.84 5.20
CA ASP A 25 2.46 25.08 5.32
C ASP A 25 1.22 25.10 4.41
N HIS A 26 1.33 24.63 3.16
CA HIS A 26 0.22 24.59 2.20
C HIS A 26 -0.95 23.74 2.72
N HIS A 27 -0.64 22.56 3.25
CA HIS A 27 -1.65 21.67 3.83
C HIS A 27 -1.90 21.96 5.31
N GLY A 28 -1.12 22.85 5.94
CA GLY A 28 -1.07 23.13 7.39
C GLY A 28 -0.98 21.86 8.26
N VAL A 29 -0.14 20.92 7.83
CA VAL A 29 0.17 19.68 8.56
C VAL A 29 1.65 19.67 8.92
N HIS A 30 2.03 18.89 9.92
CA HIS A 30 3.44 18.65 10.20
C HIS A 30 3.90 17.37 9.51
N ILE A 31 5.07 17.42 8.88
CA ILE A 31 5.68 16.29 8.19
C ILE A 31 6.88 15.83 9.01
N THR A 32 6.99 14.54 9.32
CA THR A 32 8.17 13.99 10.04
C THR A 32 9.36 13.83 9.08
N ASP A 33 10.60 13.81 9.59
CA ASP A 33 11.75 13.48 8.72
C ASP A 33 11.70 12.02 8.25
N ASP A 34 11.18 11.13 9.10
CA ASP A 34 10.99 9.72 8.78
C ASP A 34 10.01 9.53 7.62
N ALA A 35 8.95 10.33 7.52
CA ALA A 35 8.04 10.32 6.37
C ALA A 35 8.72 10.73 5.07
N VAL A 36 9.68 11.66 5.09
CA VAL A 36 10.45 12.04 3.90
C VAL A 36 11.30 10.88 3.41
N ARG A 37 12.01 10.22 4.34
CA ARG A 37 12.82 9.04 4.03
C ARG A 37 11.95 7.89 3.50
N ALA A 38 10.83 7.60 4.16
CA ALA A 38 9.85 6.61 3.73
C ALA A 38 9.31 6.92 2.32
N ALA A 39 8.98 8.18 2.04
CA ALA A 39 8.48 8.58 0.73
C ALA A 39 9.49 8.31 -0.38
N VAL A 40 10.78 8.57 -0.16
CA VAL A 40 11.83 8.27 -1.13
C VAL A 40 12.03 6.76 -1.30
N THR A 41 12.26 6.03 -0.20
CA THR A 41 12.56 4.59 -0.24
C THR A 41 11.40 3.77 -0.82
N LEU A 42 10.18 4.01 -0.35
CA LEU A 42 9.02 3.25 -0.80
C LEU A 42 8.62 3.64 -2.23
N SER A 43 8.67 4.92 -2.60
CA SER A 43 8.37 5.33 -3.99
C SER A 43 9.38 4.74 -4.98
N ARG A 44 10.68 4.68 -4.62
CA ARG A 44 11.68 4.01 -5.44
C ARG A 44 11.38 2.53 -5.64
N ARG A 45 10.94 1.83 -4.60
CA ARG A 45 10.68 0.39 -4.64
C ARG A 45 9.40 0.01 -5.37
N TYR A 46 8.30 0.74 -5.14
CA TYR A 46 6.97 0.34 -5.63
C TYR A 46 6.44 1.18 -6.79
N LEU A 47 7.00 2.37 -7.06
CA LEU A 47 6.58 3.24 -8.18
C LEU A 47 7.66 3.23 -9.28
N THR A 48 7.74 2.13 -10.02
CA THR A 48 8.79 1.86 -11.04
C THR A 48 8.61 2.62 -12.37
N GLY A 49 7.46 3.25 -12.60
CA GLY A 49 7.17 4.02 -13.82
C GLY A 49 7.49 5.51 -13.71
N ARG A 50 8.04 5.98 -12.60
CA ARG A 50 8.30 7.41 -12.32
C ARG A 50 9.69 7.58 -11.73
N GLN A 51 10.28 8.76 -11.93
CA GLN A 51 11.63 9.09 -11.46
C GLN A 51 11.59 9.88 -10.15
N LEU A 52 12.59 9.69 -9.29
CA LEU A 52 12.89 10.62 -8.20
C LEU A 52 13.37 11.97 -8.78
N PRO A 53 13.19 13.08 -8.04
CA PRO A 53 12.47 13.20 -6.76
C PRO A 53 10.94 13.30 -6.93
N ASP A 54 10.44 13.48 -8.15
CA ASP A 54 9.04 13.80 -8.47
C ASP A 54 8.02 12.84 -7.84
N LYS A 55 8.23 11.53 -7.98
CA LYS A 55 7.32 10.53 -7.39
C LYS A 55 7.25 10.58 -5.85
N ALA A 56 8.33 10.99 -5.19
CA ALA A 56 8.37 11.10 -3.74
C ALA A 56 7.69 12.39 -3.27
N VAL A 57 7.82 13.47 -4.06
CA VAL A 57 7.11 14.73 -3.84
C VAL A 57 5.60 14.53 -3.94
N ASP A 58 5.12 13.90 -5.02
CA ASP A 58 3.70 13.60 -5.21
C ASP A 58 3.10 12.73 -4.10
N LEU A 59 3.87 11.73 -3.68
CA LEU A 59 3.49 10.85 -2.59
C LEU A 59 3.35 11.63 -1.28
N LEU A 60 4.31 12.50 -0.98
CA LEU A 60 4.29 13.33 0.22
C LEU A 60 3.13 14.33 0.18
N ASP A 61 2.90 14.96 -0.96
CA ASP A 61 1.79 15.90 -1.17
C ASP A 61 0.43 15.23 -0.97
N THR A 62 0.25 14.03 -1.54
CA THR A 62 -0.96 13.23 -1.37
C THR A 62 -1.15 12.79 0.08
N ALA A 63 -0.08 12.38 0.76
CA ALA A 63 -0.12 12.02 2.18
C ALA A 63 -0.51 13.22 3.05
N SER A 64 0.04 14.41 2.78
CA SER A 64 -0.31 15.65 3.46
C SER A 64 -1.77 16.06 3.25
N ALA A 65 -2.25 16.02 2.00
CA ALA A 65 -3.64 16.33 1.67
C ALA A 65 -4.61 15.36 2.38
N ARG A 66 -4.27 14.07 2.38
CA ARG A 66 -5.08 13.04 3.04
C ARG A 66 -5.16 13.24 4.55
N LEU A 67 -4.02 13.56 5.18
CA LEU A 67 -3.99 13.83 6.61
C LEU A 67 -4.88 15.02 6.95
N ARG A 68 -4.78 16.12 6.19
CA ARG A 68 -5.66 17.29 6.36
C ARG A 68 -7.13 16.90 6.27
N MET A 69 -7.53 16.14 5.26
CA MET A 69 -8.92 15.68 5.11
C MET A 69 -9.36 14.79 6.27
N SER A 70 -8.46 13.94 6.79
CA SER A 70 -8.78 13.03 7.90
C SER A 70 -9.07 13.76 9.22
N LEU A 71 -8.53 14.95 9.43
CA LEU A 71 -8.81 15.76 10.61
C LEU A 71 -10.24 16.30 10.62
N ASP A 72 -10.81 16.58 9.44
CA ASP A 72 -12.16 17.12 9.29
C ASP A 72 -13.22 16.02 9.04
N THR A 73 -12.81 14.76 8.95
CA THR A 73 -13.68 13.64 8.56
C THR A 73 -13.82 12.62 9.69
N VAL A 74 -15.01 12.03 9.84
CA VAL A 74 -15.22 10.92 10.78
C VAL A 74 -14.40 9.70 10.32
N PRO A 75 -13.61 9.07 11.21
CA PRO A 75 -12.81 7.88 10.88
C PRO A 75 -13.62 6.77 10.19
N GLU A 76 -12.98 6.10 9.22
CA GLU A 76 -13.60 5.01 8.46
C GLU A 76 -14.14 3.88 9.36
N PRO A 77 -13.43 3.43 10.42
CA PRO A 77 -13.94 2.37 11.30
C PRO A 77 -15.27 2.73 11.97
N LEU A 78 -15.43 3.99 12.41
CA LEU A 78 -16.69 4.49 13.00
C LEU A 78 -17.79 4.54 11.95
N THR A 79 -17.50 5.10 10.78
CA THR A 79 -18.47 5.20 9.67
C THR A 79 -18.94 3.81 9.23
N ARG A 80 -18.02 2.85 9.13
CA ARG A 80 -18.32 1.45 8.78
C ARG A 80 -19.20 0.76 9.82
N MET A 81 -18.89 0.90 11.11
CA MET A 81 -19.71 0.30 12.19
C MET A 81 -21.11 0.90 12.23
N LYS A 82 -21.23 2.23 12.07
CA LYS A 82 -22.53 2.90 11.97
C LYS A 82 -23.34 2.41 10.77
N ALA A 83 -22.70 2.25 9.61
CA ALA A 83 -23.35 1.69 8.42
C ALA A 83 -23.82 0.24 8.65
N GLN A 84 -23.02 -0.59 9.33
CA GLN A 84 -23.41 -1.96 9.69
C GLN A 84 -24.64 -1.98 10.61
N LEU A 85 -24.69 -1.11 11.62
CA LEU A 85 -25.86 -0.98 12.49
C LEU A 85 -27.10 -0.55 11.71
N THR A 86 -26.98 0.41 10.78
CA THR A 86 -28.12 0.81 9.95
C THR A 86 -28.62 -0.33 9.06
N ALA A 87 -27.72 -1.16 8.52
CA ALA A 87 -28.10 -2.32 7.72
C ALA A 87 -28.83 -3.38 8.55
N LEU A 88 -28.34 -3.66 9.77
CA LEU A 88 -28.99 -4.58 10.70
C LEU A 88 -30.37 -4.07 11.14
N ALA A 89 -30.51 -2.78 11.40
CA ALA A 89 -31.79 -2.18 11.76
C ALA A 89 -32.82 -2.30 10.62
N MET A 90 -32.40 -2.11 9.37
CA MET A 90 -33.25 -2.32 8.19
C MET A 90 -33.65 -3.80 8.05
N GLU A 91 -32.71 -4.73 8.25
CA GLU A 91 -33.00 -6.16 8.22
C GLU A 91 -33.99 -6.54 9.32
N LYS A 92 -33.77 -6.06 10.55
CA LYS A 92 -34.66 -6.25 11.70
C LYS A 92 -36.08 -5.79 11.40
N GLN A 93 -36.23 -4.59 10.84
CA GLN A 93 -37.54 -4.02 10.50
C GLN A 93 -38.27 -4.87 9.44
N ALA A 94 -37.58 -5.29 8.38
CA ALA A 94 -38.16 -6.14 7.35
C ALA A 94 -38.61 -7.52 7.90
N LEU A 95 -37.83 -8.09 8.84
CA LEU A 95 -38.20 -9.34 9.51
C LEU A 95 -39.45 -9.18 10.38
N LEU A 96 -39.56 -8.07 11.13
CA LEU A 96 -40.73 -7.79 11.96
C LEU A 96 -42.00 -7.60 11.12
N GLU A 97 -41.90 -6.94 9.97
CA GLU A 97 -43.01 -6.80 9.02
C GLU A 97 -43.48 -8.16 8.46
N ASP A 98 -42.54 -9.03 8.07
CA ASP A 98 -42.86 -10.38 7.59
C ASP A 98 -43.51 -11.25 8.69
N ILE A 99 -43.04 -11.12 9.94
CA ILE A 99 -43.65 -11.79 11.10
C ILE A 99 -45.08 -11.28 11.32
N ALA A 100 -45.32 -9.97 11.21
CA ALA A 100 -46.65 -9.37 11.36
C ALA A 100 -47.64 -9.85 10.29
N LEU A 101 -47.14 -10.19 9.09
CA LEU A 101 -47.91 -10.79 8.00
C LEU A 101 -48.11 -12.31 8.13
N GLY A 102 -47.66 -12.91 9.24
CA GLY A 102 -47.87 -14.33 9.56
C GLY A 102 -46.72 -15.27 9.19
N ASN A 103 -45.57 -14.74 8.77
CA ASN A 103 -44.39 -15.56 8.45
C ASN A 103 -43.49 -15.75 9.68
N SER A 104 -43.85 -16.68 10.56
CA SER A 104 -43.26 -16.85 11.90
C SER A 104 -41.91 -17.57 11.96
N ALA A 105 -41.36 -18.04 10.83
CA ALA A 105 -40.16 -18.89 10.80
C ALA A 105 -38.81 -18.14 10.96
N ARG A 106 -38.81 -16.89 11.45
CA ARG A 106 -37.61 -16.01 11.45
C ARG A 106 -37.13 -15.53 12.82
N GLY A 107 -37.67 -16.09 13.91
CA GLY A 107 -37.29 -15.72 15.28
C GLY A 107 -35.80 -15.91 15.60
N ASP A 108 -35.18 -16.98 15.09
CA ASP A 108 -33.76 -17.27 15.32
C ASP A 108 -32.84 -16.20 14.69
N ARG A 109 -33.20 -15.68 13.51
CA ARG A 109 -32.45 -14.61 12.85
C ARG A 109 -32.58 -13.28 13.60
N LEU A 110 -33.77 -12.99 14.13
CA LEU A 110 -34.01 -11.79 14.94
C LEU A 110 -33.12 -11.79 16.19
N ALA A 111 -33.07 -12.92 16.91
CA ALA A 111 -32.20 -13.07 18.07
C ALA A 111 -30.71 -12.93 17.71
N ALA A 112 -30.28 -13.44 16.56
CA ALA A 112 -28.91 -13.28 16.08
C ALA A 112 -28.57 -11.81 15.76
N ILE A 113 -29.50 -11.08 15.11
CA ILE A 113 -29.33 -9.65 14.83
C ILE A 113 -29.21 -8.87 16.12
N GLU A 114 -30.04 -9.14 17.13
CA GLU A 114 -29.97 -8.45 18.43
C GLU A 114 -28.62 -8.67 19.13
N GLN A 115 -28.09 -9.90 19.09
CA GLN A 115 -26.76 -10.18 19.63
C GLN A 115 -25.65 -9.43 18.88
N GLU A 116 -25.79 -9.31 17.55
CA GLU A 116 -24.82 -8.59 16.71
C GLU A 116 -24.91 -7.07 16.92
N GLU A 117 -26.12 -6.51 17.03
CA GLU A 117 -26.37 -5.11 17.39
C GLU A 117 -25.72 -4.77 18.74
N ILE A 118 -25.96 -5.58 19.78
CA ILE A 118 -25.36 -5.36 21.11
C ILE A 118 -23.84 -5.35 21.02
N ARG A 119 -23.24 -6.31 20.29
CA ARG A 119 -21.79 -6.38 20.11
C ARG A 119 -21.26 -5.14 19.39
N LEU A 120 -21.91 -4.72 18.30
CA LEU A 120 -21.50 -3.57 17.51
C LEU A 120 -21.66 -2.25 18.28
N ILE A 121 -22.73 -2.09 19.06
CA ILE A 121 -22.96 -0.91 19.90
C ILE A 121 -21.88 -0.78 20.97
N LEU A 122 -21.54 -1.88 21.66
CA LEU A 122 -20.47 -1.85 22.67
C LEU A 122 -19.10 -1.53 22.07
N ALA A 123 -18.80 -2.09 20.90
CA ALA A 123 -17.57 -1.78 20.16
C ALA A 123 -17.55 -0.33 19.68
N LEU A 124 -18.69 0.19 19.19
CA LEU A 124 -18.83 1.56 18.73
C LEU A 124 -18.63 2.55 19.88
N ASP A 125 -19.24 2.33 21.04
CA ASP A 125 -19.08 3.19 22.22
C ASP A 125 -17.63 3.28 22.70
N THR A 126 -16.94 2.14 22.70
CA THR A 126 -15.49 2.08 23.01
C THR A 126 -14.69 2.94 22.02
N LEU A 127 -15.00 2.82 20.73
CA LEU A 127 -14.29 3.50 19.66
C LEU A 127 -14.60 5.00 19.61
N GLU A 128 -15.85 5.39 19.88
CA GLU A 128 -16.26 6.79 19.99
C GLU A 128 -15.62 7.47 21.21
N THR A 129 -15.50 6.76 22.33
CA THR A 129 -14.77 7.24 23.50
C THR A 129 -13.29 7.46 23.19
N GLN A 130 -12.65 6.49 22.53
CA GLN A 130 -11.26 6.63 22.08
C GLN A 130 -11.10 7.83 21.13
N TYR A 131 -11.98 7.94 20.12
CA TYR A 131 -11.95 9.03 19.16
C TYR A 131 -12.11 10.41 19.81
N GLY A 132 -13.04 10.54 20.76
CA GLY A 132 -13.24 11.78 21.50
C GLY A 132 -12.00 12.19 22.32
N GLN A 133 -11.34 11.22 22.96
CA GLN A 133 -10.09 11.46 23.68
C GLN A 133 -8.95 11.85 22.74
N GLU A 134 -8.79 11.15 21.61
CA GLU A 134 -7.79 11.48 20.59
C GLU A 134 -8.00 12.88 20.04
N LEU A 135 -9.25 13.28 19.75
CA LEU A 135 -9.57 14.61 19.23
C LEU A 135 -9.16 15.71 20.22
N GLN A 136 -9.53 15.56 21.50
CA GLN A 136 -9.18 16.52 22.55
C GLN A 136 -7.66 16.67 22.71
N LEU A 137 -6.93 15.55 22.74
CA LEU A 137 -5.46 15.55 22.85
C LEU A 137 -4.80 16.17 21.61
N THR A 138 -5.33 15.87 20.42
CA THR A 138 -4.83 16.41 19.15
C THR A 138 -5.02 17.92 19.06
N GLU A 139 -6.19 18.43 19.45
CA GLU A 139 -6.45 19.88 19.52
C GLU A 139 -5.54 20.58 20.53
N ALA A 140 -5.34 19.99 21.71
CA ALA A 140 -4.42 20.51 22.72
C ALA A 140 -2.98 20.54 22.22
N LEU A 141 -2.53 19.50 21.50
CA LEU A 141 -1.21 19.44 20.90
C LEU A 141 -1.01 20.49 19.82
N LEU A 142 -1.99 20.68 18.93
CA LEU A 142 -1.96 21.70 17.89
C LEU A 142 -1.89 23.12 18.49
N ALA A 143 -2.59 23.36 19.60
CA ALA A 143 -2.52 24.63 20.32
C ALA A 143 -1.13 24.85 20.94
N CYS A 144 -0.59 23.83 21.63
CA CYS A 144 0.73 23.94 22.29
C CYS A 144 1.88 24.08 21.28
N ARG A 145 1.78 23.46 20.09
CA ARG A 145 2.81 23.55 19.04
C ARG A 145 3.03 24.97 18.48
N ARG A 146 2.11 25.89 18.71
CA ARG A 146 2.28 27.31 18.34
C ARG A 146 3.24 28.04 19.28
N ASP A 147 3.44 27.52 20.49
CA ASP A 147 4.25 28.14 21.54
C ASP A 147 5.48 27.28 21.89
N ILE A 148 6.66 27.68 21.44
CA ILE A 148 7.93 26.97 21.67
C ILE A 148 8.24 26.78 23.17
N SER A 149 7.74 27.67 24.04
CA SER A 149 7.94 27.59 25.49
C SER A 149 7.21 26.43 26.17
N ARG A 150 6.22 25.81 25.51
CA ARG A 150 5.39 24.72 26.08
C ARG A 150 5.90 23.32 25.73
N GLN A 151 7.20 23.18 25.43
CA GLN A 151 7.79 21.92 24.98
C GLN A 151 7.56 20.74 25.94
N ALA A 152 7.59 20.98 27.26
CA ALA A 152 7.33 19.94 28.26
C ALA A 152 5.87 19.44 28.22
N GLU A 153 4.91 20.34 28.00
CA GLU A 153 3.50 19.98 27.88
C GLU A 153 3.22 19.21 26.59
N ILE A 154 3.96 19.50 25.51
CA ILE A 154 3.87 18.76 24.25
C ILE A 154 4.29 17.30 24.46
N SER A 155 5.40 17.04 25.17
CA SER A 155 5.85 15.66 25.43
C SER A 155 4.86 14.88 26.29
N ASP A 156 4.25 15.52 27.28
CA ASP A 156 3.26 14.88 28.16
C ASP A 156 1.99 14.53 27.38
N LEU A 157 1.49 15.46 26.57
CA LEU A 157 0.31 15.24 25.71
C LEU A 157 0.56 14.20 24.62
N GLN A 158 1.78 14.15 24.04
CA GLN A 158 2.15 13.10 23.09
C GLN A 158 2.16 11.72 23.76
N THR A 159 2.66 11.62 24.98
CA THR A 159 2.68 10.37 25.75
C THR A 159 1.25 9.92 26.09
N ALA A 160 0.39 10.85 26.48
CA ALA A 160 -1.03 10.58 26.70
C ALA A 160 -1.74 10.12 25.42
N LEU A 161 -1.45 10.73 24.27
CA LEU A 161 -2.02 10.34 22.97
C LEU A 161 -1.62 8.92 22.60
N ILE A 162 -0.34 8.57 22.74
CA ILE A 162 0.15 7.21 22.46
C ILE A 162 -0.53 6.18 23.38
N ALA A 163 -0.76 6.52 24.64
CA ALA A 163 -1.43 5.65 25.60
C ALA A 163 -2.91 5.39 25.24
N VAL A 164 -3.61 6.40 24.72
CA VAL A 164 -4.99 6.27 24.23
C VAL A 164 -5.06 5.48 22.93
N GLN A 165 -4.12 5.72 22.01
CA GLN A 165 -4.13 5.13 20.67
C GLN A 165 -3.84 3.62 20.66
N GLN A 166 -3.10 3.09 21.64
CA GLN A 166 -2.80 1.65 21.80
C GLN A 166 -2.38 0.92 20.49
N GLY A 167 -1.69 1.63 19.59
CA GLY A 167 -1.23 1.10 18.29
C GLY A 167 -2.25 1.16 17.13
N ASN A 168 -3.49 1.57 17.40
CA ASN A 168 -4.56 1.75 16.41
C ASN A 168 -5.08 3.21 16.42
N PRO A 169 -4.29 4.16 15.88
CA PRO A 169 -4.71 5.56 15.83
C PRO A 169 -5.94 5.73 14.93
N LEU A 170 -6.94 6.47 15.41
CA LEU A 170 -8.10 6.89 14.63
C LEU A 170 -7.87 8.23 13.96
N LEU A 171 -7.06 9.09 14.59
CA LEU A 171 -6.61 10.36 14.07
C LEU A 171 -5.09 10.40 13.97
N GLY A 172 -4.59 10.84 12.81
CA GLY A 172 -3.20 11.18 12.62
C GLY A 172 -3.01 12.69 12.82
N LEU A 173 -1.99 13.08 13.59
CA LEU A 173 -1.59 14.49 13.73
C LEU A 173 -0.50 14.88 12.73
N ASP A 174 0.41 13.93 12.45
CA ASP A 174 1.62 14.15 11.68
C ASP A 174 1.64 13.24 10.45
N VAL A 175 2.24 13.71 9.35
CA VAL A 175 2.57 12.85 8.23
C VAL A 175 3.75 12.00 8.68
N ASP A 176 3.44 10.74 8.97
CA ASP A 176 4.37 9.71 9.40
C ASP A 176 4.59 8.66 8.30
N VAL A 177 5.48 7.72 8.59
CA VAL A 177 5.74 6.52 7.80
C VAL A 177 4.44 5.81 7.40
N ARG A 178 3.53 5.61 8.36
CA ARG A 178 2.30 4.85 8.14
C ARG A 178 1.39 5.55 7.15
N THR A 179 1.28 6.87 7.22
CA THR A 179 0.48 7.69 6.30
C THR A 179 1.02 7.57 4.88
N VAL A 180 2.34 7.70 4.69
CA VAL A 180 3.01 7.54 3.40
C VAL A 180 2.79 6.13 2.83
N ALA A 181 2.99 5.10 3.64
CA ALA A 181 2.78 3.72 3.21
C ALA A 181 1.32 3.40 2.88
N THR A 182 0.37 4.01 3.58
CA THR A 182 -1.06 3.85 3.27
C THR A 182 -1.40 4.41 1.89
N VAL A 183 -0.82 5.56 1.51
CA VAL A 183 -0.99 6.09 0.14
C VAL A 183 -0.40 5.16 -0.91
N ILE A 184 0.80 4.60 -0.68
CA ILE A 184 1.39 3.61 -1.60
C ILE A 184 0.54 2.35 -1.68
N ALA A 185 0.03 1.86 -0.55
CA ALA A 185 -0.83 0.69 -0.52
C ALA A 185 -2.07 0.89 -1.42
N ASP A 186 -2.66 2.08 -1.40
CA ASP A 186 -3.82 2.39 -2.24
C ASP A 186 -3.44 2.54 -3.72
N TRP A 187 -2.30 3.16 -4.03
CA TRP A 187 -1.84 3.34 -5.40
C TRP A 187 -1.43 2.03 -6.07
N THR A 188 -0.79 1.14 -5.33
CA THR A 188 -0.15 -0.08 -5.86
C THR A 188 -0.98 -1.35 -5.60
N GLY A 189 -1.85 -1.31 -4.59
CA GLY A 189 -2.56 -2.47 -4.07
C GLY A 189 -1.68 -3.41 -3.24
N VAL A 190 -0.45 -3.04 -2.91
CA VAL A 190 0.43 -3.80 -2.01
C VAL A 190 -0.10 -3.63 -0.58
N PRO A 191 -0.29 -4.71 0.19
CA PRO A 191 -0.87 -4.60 1.53
C PRO A 191 0.06 -3.82 2.47
N LEU A 192 -0.54 -2.93 3.27
CA LEU A 192 0.17 -2.09 4.26
C LEU A 192 1.07 -2.92 5.20
N SER A 193 0.63 -4.12 5.58
CA SER A 193 1.41 -5.01 6.44
C SER A 193 2.74 -5.49 5.82
N SER A 194 2.82 -5.57 4.49
CA SER A 194 4.09 -5.85 3.80
C SER A 194 4.98 -4.60 3.79
N LEU A 195 4.42 -3.43 3.49
CA LEU A 195 5.16 -2.16 3.48
C LEU A 195 5.76 -1.82 4.85
N MET A 196 5.00 -2.04 5.94
CA MET A 196 5.49 -1.77 7.30
C MET A 196 6.56 -2.77 7.77
N LYS A 197 6.49 -4.03 7.31
CA LYS A 197 7.56 -5.00 7.55
C LYS A 197 8.82 -4.62 6.79
N ASP A 198 8.68 -4.15 5.56
CA ASP A 198 9.80 -3.73 4.74
C ASP A 198 10.56 -2.52 5.33
N GLU A 199 9.92 -1.68 6.14
CA GLU A 199 10.60 -0.61 6.89
C GLU A 199 11.23 -1.06 8.21
N GLN A 200 10.54 -1.94 8.97
CA GLN A 200 11.05 -2.42 10.26
C GLN A 200 12.13 -3.49 10.13
N THR A 201 12.13 -4.20 9.01
CA THR A 201 13.06 -5.28 8.69
C THR A 201 13.85 -4.82 7.48
N GLU A 202 14.96 -4.11 7.71
CA GLU A 202 16.06 -4.18 6.75
C GLU A 202 16.46 -5.66 6.62
N LEU A 203 15.82 -6.34 5.67
CA LEU A 203 16.19 -7.61 5.02
C LEU A 203 16.56 -8.82 5.90
N LEU A 204 16.39 -8.79 7.22
CA LEU A 204 16.66 -9.94 8.07
C LEU A 204 15.61 -11.04 7.84
N SER A 205 15.97 -11.97 6.95
CA SER A 205 15.39 -13.30 6.75
C SER A 205 14.19 -13.45 5.79
N PRO A 206 14.24 -12.94 4.53
CA PRO A 206 13.31 -13.41 3.48
C PRO A 206 13.40 -14.93 3.30
N GLU A 207 14.55 -15.52 3.63
CA GLU A 207 14.82 -16.95 3.61
C GLU A 207 13.90 -17.78 4.51
N GLU A 208 13.66 -17.35 5.75
CA GLU A 208 12.77 -18.06 6.67
C GLU A 208 11.31 -18.02 6.18
N SER A 209 10.88 -16.89 5.62
CA SER A 209 9.54 -16.72 5.06
C SER A 209 9.31 -17.62 3.83
N LEU A 210 10.34 -17.77 2.99
CA LEU A 210 10.33 -18.65 1.83
C LEU A 210 10.39 -20.12 2.23
N GLY A 211 11.17 -20.46 3.26
CA GLY A 211 11.30 -21.82 3.79
C GLY A 211 9.98 -22.38 4.33
N LYS A 212 9.14 -21.54 4.95
CA LYS A 212 7.80 -21.94 5.42
C LYS A 212 6.82 -22.26 4.28
N ARG A 213 6.94 -21.59 3.13
CA ARG A 213 6.03 -21.79 1.98
C ARG A 213 6.55 -22.82 0.98
N VAL A 214 7.86 -22.92 0.80
CA VAL A 214 8.52 -23.83 -0.15
C VAL A 214 8.98 -25.09 0.57
N VAL A 215 8.09 -26.09 0.60
CA VAL A 215 8.42 -27.45 1.10
C VAL A 215 9.36 -28.15 0.10
N GLY A 216 10.62 -28.38 0.46
CA GLY A 216 11.61 -29.09 -0.37
C GLY A 216 13.00 -29.26 0.30
N ARG A 217 13.79 -30.24 -0.16
CA ARG A 217 15.11 -30.64 0.41
C ARG A 217 16.30 -29.69 0.09
N GLY A 218 16.04 -28.41 -0.16
CA GLY A 218 17.09 -27.41 -0.41
C GLY A 218 16.72 -26.09 0.24
N GLY A 219 17.69 -25.42 0.86
CA GLY A 219 17.46 -24.15 1.56
C GLY A 219 16.88 -23.05 0.65
N PRO A 220 16.20 -22.06 1.23
CA PRO A 220 15.56 -20.93 0.53
C PRO A 220 16.53 -20.10 -0.33
N GLU A 221 17.80 -19.99 0.07
CA GLU A 221 18.89 -19.32 -0.65
C GLU A 221 19.03 -19.76 -2.11
N ARG A 222 18.78 -21.04 -2.41
CA ARG A 222 18.93 -21.60 -3.76
C ARG A 222 17.82 -21.15 -4.71
N TYR A 223 16.68 -20.73 -4.16
CA TYR A 223 15.51 -20.31 -4.94
C TYR A 223 15.53 -18.81 -5.24
N CYS A 224 16.14 -18.01 -4.36
CA CYS A 224 16.24 -16.56 -4.56
C CYS A 224 17.56 -15.98 -4.00
N PRO A 225 18.61 -15.84 -4.82
CA PRO A 225 19.89 -15.24 -4.39
C PRO A 225 19.86 -13.70 -4.37
N ALA A 226 18.76 -13.07 -4.78
CA ALA A 226 18.64 -11.62 -4.92
C ALA A 226 18.80 -10.84 -3.59
N PRO A 227 18.25 -11.29 -2.44
CA PRO A 227 18.40 -10.58 -1.17
C PRO A 227 19.86 -10.51 -0.70
N ALA A 228 20.55 -11.66 -0.65
CA ALA A 228 21.94 -11.74 -0.21
C ALA A 228 22.91 -10.91 -1.08
N ARG A 229 22.68 -10.84 -2.40
CA ARG A 229 23.54 -10.03 -3.29
C ARG A 229 23.32 -8.53 -3.11
N ARG A 230 22.08 -8.12 -2.84
CA ARG A 230 21.72 -6.71 -2.59
C ARG A 230 22.36 -6.21 -1.28
N GLU A 231 22.34 -7.03 -0.23
CA GLU A 231 22.96 -6.71 1.06
C GLU A 231 24.48 -6.49 0.95
N THR A 232 25.15 -7.27 0.10
CA THR A 232 26.60 -7.12 -0.11
C THR A 232 26.99 -5.95 -1.02
N GLY A 233 26.04 -5.23 -1.62
CA GLY A 233 26.32 -4.15 -2.57
C GLY A 233 27.00 -4.61 -3.86
N LEU A 234 27.06 -5.93 -4.12
CA LEU A 234 27.80 -6.52 -5.25
C LEU A 234 27.00 -6.55 -6.56
N THR A 235 25.79 -6.00 -6.59
CA THR A 235 24.96 -5.90 -7.80
C THR A 235 25.17 -4.57 -8.51
N PRO A 236 25.46 -4.55 -9.81
CA PRO A 236 25.49 -3.32 -10.59
C PRO A 236 24.11 -2.67 -10.60
N GLU A 237 24.04 -1.33 -10.42
CA GLU A 237 22.77 -0.57 -10.34
C GLU A 237 21.85 -0.78 -11.54
N ASN A 238 22.42 -1.05 -12.71
CA ASN A 238 21.69 -1.26 -13.98
C ASN A 238 21.45 -2.75 -14.32
N GLY A 239 21.76 -3.69 -13.42
CA GLY A 239 21.61 -5.13 -13.64
C GLY A 239 20.37 -5.73 -12.97
N PRO A 240 19.89 -6.91 -13.42
CA PRO A 240 18.84 -7.62 -12.72
C PRO A 240 19.31 -8.01 -11.30
N GLN A 241 18.48 -7.72 -10.29
CA GLN A 241 18.78 -7.99 -8.87
C GLN A 241 19.11 -9.46 -8.58
N GLY A 242 18.61 -10.37 -9.41
CA GLY A 242 19.01 -11.78 -9.40
C GLY A 242 18.43 -12.55 -10.59
N CYS A 243 19.18 -13.54 -11.06
CA CYS A 243 18.72 -14.51 -12.04
C CYS A 243 18.85 -15.92 -11.45
N SER A 244 17.76 -16.69 -11.47
CA SER A 244 17.78 -18.09 -11.00
C SER A 244 17.16 -19.00 -12.06
N CYS A 245 17.77 -20.18 -12.26
CA CYS A 245 17.27 -21.21 -13.16
C CYS A 245 16.80 -22.42 -12.35
N TRP A 246 15.55 -22.86 -12.58
CA TRP A 246 14.94 -23.97 -11.84
C TRP A 246 14.70 -25.16 -12.76
N SER A 247 15.48 -26.23 -12.58
CA SER A 247 15.37 -27.50 -13.31
C SER A 247 14.87 -28.63 -12.40
N GLY A 248 13.85 -29.39 -12.81
CA GLY A 248 13.30 -30.52 -12.05
C GLY A 248 11.94 -31.03 -12.55
N ARG A 249 11.47 -32.18 -12.03
CA ARG A 249 10.18 -32.80 -12.39
C ARG A 249 9.02 -31.85 -12.06
N ALA A 250 8.15 -31.61 -13.04
CA ALA A 250 7.13 -30.57 -13.01
C ALA A 250 5.87 -31.06 -12.29
N ALA A 251 5.58 -30.54 -11.09
CA ALA A 251 4.19 -30.27 -10.67
C ALA A 251 4.10 -29.46 -9.36
N PRO A 252 4.78 -29.79 -8.25
CA PRO A 252 4.56 -29.05 -6.99
C PRO A 252 5.47 -27.83 -6.83
N ALA A 253 6.77 -27.98 -7.14
CA ALA A 253 7.77 -26.92 -6.90
C ALA A 253 7.68 -25.75 -7.90
N LYS A 254 7.40 -26.04 -9.19
CA LYS A 254 7.20 -24.99 -10.22
C LYS A 254 5.92 -24.17 -9.98
N ARG A 255 4.93 -24.70 -9.26
CA ARG A 255 3.67 -24.00 -8.96
C ARG A 255 3.82 -22.98 -7.83
N LYS A 256 4.87 -23.11 -7.00
CA LYS A 256 5.23 -22.18 -5.91
C LYS A 256 6.15 -21.02 -6.36
N ARG A 257 6.32 -20.81 -7.67
CA ARG A 257 7.10 -19.70 -8.28
C ARG A 257 6.62 -18.30 -7.87
N ARG A 258 5.41 -18.17 -7.36
CA ARG A 258 4.84 -16.90 -6.91
C ARG A 258 5.37 -16.44 -5.54
N SER A 259 5.85 -17.37 -4.73
CA SER A 259 6.28 -17.10 -3.35
C SER A 259 7.41 -16.06 -3.24
N PRO A 260 8.42 -16.02 -4.12
CA PRO A 260 9.44 -14.96 -4.08
C PRO A 260 8.92 -13.60 -4.52
N ALA A 261 7.96 -13.55 -5.45
CA ALA A 261 7.38 -12.27 -5.91
C ALA A 261 6.56 -11.61 -4.79
N ASP A 262 5.76 -12.40 -4.08
CA ASP A 262 5.00 -11.92 -2.91
C ASP A 262 5.94 -11.46 -1.78
N ALA A 263 7.00 -12.23 -1.51
CA ALA A 263 7.91 -11.94 -0.40
C ALA A 263 8.83 -10.73 -0.67
N LEU A 264 9.26 -10.52 -1.91
CA LEU A 264 10.23 -9.47 -2.24
C LEU A 264 9.60 -8.19 -2.82
N PHE A 265 8.51 -8.33 -3.57
CA PHE A 265 7.89 -7.23 -4.30
C PHE A 265 6.46 -6.93 -3.85
N GLY A 266 6.01 -7.56 -2.77
CA GLY A 266 4.76 -7.19 -2.10
C GLY A 266 3.48 -7.66 -2.80
N GLY A 267 3.56 -8.51 -3.83
CA GLY A 267 2.38 -9.20 -4.36
C GLY A 267 2.49 -9.80 -5.76
N GLU A 268 1.50 -10.63 -6.11
CA GLU A 268 1.43 -11.35 -7.39
C GLU A 268 1.40 -10.43 -8.62
N LYS A 269 0.92 -9.19 -8.49
CA LYS A 269 0.85 -8.21 -9.59
C LYS A 269 2.22 -7.83 -10.14
N ALA A 270 3.28 -7.97 -9.33
CA ALA A 270 4.66 -7.75 -9.75
C ALA A 270 5.24 -8.92 -10.57
N LEU A 271 4.54 -10.06 -10.65
CA LEU A 271 5.02 -11.24 -11.36
C LEU A 271 4.58 -11.24 -12.83
N ILE A 272 5.53 -11.02 -13.72
CA ILE A 272 5.34 -11.24 -15.16
C ILE A 272 5.69 -12.69 -15.49
N THR A 273 4.70 -13.47 -15.93
CA THR A 273 4.91 -14.87 -16.34
C THR A 273 4.92 -14.98 -17.85
N ILE A 274 6.02 -15.46 -18.41
CA ILE A 274 6.17 -15.73 -19.84
C ILE A 274 6.22 -17.23 -20.05
N ASN A 275 5.23 -17.79 -20.75
CA ASN A 275 5.21 -19.21 -21.11
C ASN A 275 6.01 -19.46 -22.39
N LEU A 276 7.29 -19.80 -22.26
CA LEU A 276 8.16 -20.09 -23.42
C LEU A 276 7.67 -21.25 -24.29
N SER A 277 6.73 -22.09 -23.83
CA SER A 277 6.14 -23.15 -24.66
C SER A 277 5.31 -22.60 -25.82
N GLU A 278 4.83 -21.36 -25.70
CA GLU A 278 4.05 -20.63 -26.73
C GLU A 278 4.96 -19.92 -27.73
N TYR A 279 6.26 -19.76 -27.43
CA TYR A 279 7.23 -19.02 -28.23
C TYR A 279 8.26 -19.96 -28.90
N ARG A 280 7.77 -21.00 -29.59
CA ARG A 280 8.64 -22.01 -30.21
C ARG A 280 9.15 -21.62 -31.58
N GLU A 281 8.39 -20.79 -32.30
CA GLU A 281 8.65 -20.45 -33.69
C GLU A 281 9.26 -19.05 -33.82
N PRO A 282 10.20 -18.80 -34.75
CA PRO A 282 10.91 -17.52 -34.84
C PRO A 282 10.00 -16.29 -34.89
N HIS A 283 8.86 -16.39 -35.57
CA HIS A 283 7.89 -15.29 -35.68
C HIS A 283 7.10 -15.05 -34.39
N THR A 284 6.88 -16.07 -33.56
CA THR A 284 6.28 -15.90 -32.22
C THR A 284 7.26 -15.21 -31.27
N VAL A 285 8.55 -15.52 -31.35
CA VAL A 285 9.61 -14.87 -30.54
C VAL A 285 9.72 -13.37 -30.84
N SER A 286 9.47 -12.95 -32.08
CA SER A 286 9.43 -11.53 -32.45
C SER A 286 8.37 -10.73 -31.67
N GLN A 287 7.28 -11.37 -31.22
CA GLN A 287 6.28 -10.70 -30.37
C GLN A 287 6.82 -10.37 -28.97
N LEU A 288 7.77 -11.16 -28.46
CA LEU A 288 8.39 -10.93 -27.15
C LEU A 288 9.41 -9.77 -27.20
N LYS A 289 10.16 -9.68 -28.31
CA LYS A 289 11.21 -8.67 -28.52
C LYS A 289 10.66 -7.33 -29.04
N GLY A 290 9.42 -7.33 -29.54
CA GLY A 290 8.84 -6.25 -30.31
C GLY A 290 9.21 -6.35 -31.80
N SER A 291 8.37 -5.78 -32.66
CA SER A 291 8.68 -5.66 -34.09
C SER A 291 10.04 -4.97 -34.28
N PRO A 292 10.86 -5.36 -35.25
CA PRO A 292 12.08 -4.60 -35.58
C PRO A 292 11.73 -3.20 -36.11
N PRO A 293 12.65 -2.22 -36.01
CA PRO A 293 12.46 -0.88 -36.59
C PRO A 293 12.08 -0.99 -38.07
N GLY A 294 10.91 -0.42 -38.43
CA GLY A 294 10.37 -0.45 -39.80
C GLY A 294 9.24 -1.46 -40.06
N TYR A 295 8.84 -2.27 -39.07
CA TYR A 295 7.65 -3.14 -39.16
C TYR A 295 6.47 -2.57 -38.39
N VAL A 296 5.24 -2.88 -38.85
CA VAL A 296 3.99 -2.48 -38.17
C VAL A 296 4.02 -2.99 -36.72
N GLY A 297 3.82 -2.09 -35.76
CA GLY A 297 3.91 -2.37 -34.31
C GLY A 297 5.20 -1.89 -33.63
N TYR A 298 6.18 -1.35 -34.37
CA TYR A 298 7.31 -0.64 -33.77
C TYR A 298 6.84 0.68 -33.11
N GLY A 299 6.96 0.80 -31.79
CA GLY A 299 6.60 2.01 -31.02
C GLY A 299 5.25 1.98 -30.29
N GLY A 300 4.51 0.88 -30.31
CA GLY A 300 3.14 0.79 -29.74
C GLY A 300 3.03 0.80 -28.21
N ARG A 301 4.03 1.27 -27.47
CA ARG A 301 3.99 1.27 -26.00
C ARG A 301 4.61 2.52 -25.34
N ASP A 302 4.56 3.66 -26.02
CA ASP A 302 4.72 4.97 -25.37
C ASP A 302 3.35 5.49 -24.92
N PRO A 303 3.09 5.67 -23.61
CA PRO A 303 1.84 6.28 -23.13
C PRO A 303 1.76 7.79 -23.37
N ASP A 304 2.86 8.44 -23.76
CA ASP A 304 3.03 9.91 -23.69
C ASP A 304 2.93 10.67 -25.03
N ARG A 305 2.35 10.06 -26.07
CA ARG A 305 2.03 10.79 -27.30
C ARG A 305 0.53 10.75 -27.60
N GLY A 306 -0.17 11.76 -27.09
CA GLY A 306 -1.53 12.07 -27.47
C GLY A 306 -1.65 12.29 -28.98
N GLY A 307 -2.63 11.60 -29.59
CA GLY A 307 -2.94 11.75 -31.01
C GLY A 307 -3.94 10.72 -31.54
N ALA A 308 -5.23 11.06 -31.41
CA ALA A 308 -6.36 10.66 -32.26
C ALA A 308 -6.61 9.17 -32.63
N GLN A 309 -7.64 8.61 -31.97
CA GLN A 309 -8.75 7.78 -32.49
C GLN A 309 -8.55 6.90 -33.74
N THR A 310 -8.86 5.61 -33.63
CA THR A 310 -10.04 5.00 -34.31
C THR A 310 -10.37 3.61 -33.74
N PRO A 311 -11.67 3.23 -33.63
CA PRO A 311 -12.10 1.97 -33.04
C PRO A 311 -12.11 0.84 -34.08
N LEU A 312 -11.43 -0.27 -33.81
CA LEU A 312 -11.56 -1.47 -34.65
C LEU A 312 -12.77 -2.29 -34.23
N GLN A 313 -13.68 -2.40 -35.20
CA GLN A 313 -14.99 -3.02 -35.17
C GLN A 313 -14.94 -4.50 -34.73
N ARG A 314 -15.95 -4.88 -33.95
CA ARG A 314 -16.42 -6.26 -33.89
C ARG A 314 -16.94 -6.66 -35.28
N GLY A 315 -16.26 -7.58 -35.93
CA GLY A 315 -16.70 -8.26 -37.15
C GLY A 315 -16.75 -9.76 -36.91
N ALA A 316 -17.94 -10.34 -37.07
CA ALA A 316 -18.23 -11.76 -36.91
C ALA A 316 -17.85 -12.60 -38.15
N ALA A 317 -17.90 -13.93 -37.98
CA ALA A 317 -17.89 -15.02 -38.97
C ALA A 317 -16.49 -15.54 -39.38
N ARG A 318 -16.17 -16.84 -39.37
CA ARG A 318 -16.89 -18.12 -39.18
C ARG A 318 -16.02 -19.05 -38.32
#